data_AF-A0A117IFL8-F1
#
_entry.id   AF-A0A117IFL8-F1
#
_cell.length_a   1.000
_cell.length_b   1.000
_cell.length_c   1.000
_cell.angle_alpha   90.00
_cell.angle_beta   90.00
_cell.angle_gamma   90.00
#
_symmetry.space_group_name_H-M   'P 1'
#
loop_
_entity.id
_entity.type
_entity.pdbx_description
1 polymer ?
#
loop_
_entity_poly.entity_id
_entity_poly.type
_entity_poly.pdbx_seq_one_letter_code
_entity_poly.pdbx_strand_id
1 'polypeptide(L)'
;MARSSEARRVRRELDKELESAGRRAGKKLEWSAAERAVLDLISADFDRLSDLQDAYATAAEAGEVKLQVKLSTEMRLLEQSAARLLKQVKTDLPAQPSKTSLRAQNAANTRWERARAQG
;
A
#
# COMPACT_ATOMS: atom_id res chain seq x y z
N MET A 1 -11.54 -8.45 -6.54
CA MET A 1 -10.38 -9.19 -7.08
C MET A 1 -9.85 -8.39 -8.26
N ALA A 2 -8.53 -8.15 -8.36
CA ALA A 2 -7.93 -7.33 -9.41
C ALA A 2 -8.22 -7.89 -10.82
N ARG A 3 -8.78 -7.08 -11.72
CA ARG A 3 -9.22 -7.51 -13.06
C ARG A 3 -8.15 -7.26 -14.12
N SER A 4 -7.56 -6.08 -14.15
CA SER A 4 -6.59 -5.66 -15.17
C SER A 4 -5.25 -6.38 -14.98
N SER A 5 -4.50 -6.52 -16.07
CA SER A 5 -3.11 -7.03 -16.02
C SER A 5 -2.24 -6.17 -15.11
N GLU A 6 -2.40 -4.85 -15.20
CA GLU A 6 -1.66 -3.87 -14.40
C GLU A 6 -1.99 -3.96 -12.91
N ALA A 7 -3.27 -4.01 -12.52
CA ALA A 7 -3.65 -4.17 -11.11
C ALA A 7 -3.09 -5.48 -10.51
N ARG A 8 -3.16 -6.58 -11.27
CA ARG A 8 -2.57 -7.86 -10.86
C ARG A 8 -1.05 -7.79 -10.77
N ARG A 9 -0.39 -7.07 -11.68
CA ARG A 9 1.06 -6.87 -11.66
C ARG A 9 1.48 -6.11 -10.41
N VAL A 10 0.86 -4.97 -10.12
CA VAL A 10 1.14 -4.16 -8.93
C VAL A 10 0.95 -4.99 -7.66
N ARG A 11 -0.15 -5.74 -7.55
CA ARG A 11 -0.38 -6.60 -6.38
C ARG A 11 0.73 -7.63 -6.19
N ARG A 12 1.14 -8.32 -7.27
CA ARG A 12 2.23 -9.31 -7.21
C ARG A 12 3.56 -8.69 -6.81
N GLU A 13 3.91 -7.51 -7.30
CA GLU A 13 5.16 -6.86 -6.93
C GLU A 13 5.18 -6.47 -5.45
N LEU A 14 4.06 -5.94 -4.92
CA LEU A 14 3.94 -5.65 -3.48
C LEU A 14 4.04 -6.92 -2.62
N ASP A 15 3.40 -8.02 -3.04
CA ASP A 15 3.52 -9.32 -2.36
C ASP A 15 4.99 -9.82 -2.35
N LYS A 16 5.72 -9.67 -3.46
CA LYS A 16 7.16 -10.02 -3.54
C LYS A 16 8.02 -9.13 -2.63
N GLU A 17 7.71 -7.85 -2.55
CA GLU A 17 8.43 -6.92 -1.66
C GLU A 17 8.27 -7.32 -0.19
N LEU A 18 7.04 -7.66 0.23
CA LEU A 18 6.76 -8.15 1.58
C LEU A 18 7.50 -9.46 1.88
N GLU A 19 7.49 -10.41 0.94
CA GLU A 19 8.21 -11.67 1.07
C GLU A 19 9.71 -11.43 1.20
N SER A 20 10.27 -10.53 0.36
CA SER A 20 11.67 -10.14 0.42
C SER A 20 12.04 -9.52 1.78
N ALA A 21 11.21 -8.63 2.32
CA ALA A 21 11.41 -8.06 3.64
C ALA A 21 11.34 -9.11 4.76
N GLY A 22 10.41 -10.06 4.66
CA GLY A 22 10.32 -11.18 5.59
C GLY A 22 11.56 -12.05 5.59
N ARG A 23 12.08 -12.39 4.41
CA ARG A 23 13.35 -13.12 4.25
C ARG A 23 14.52 -12.39 4.89
N ARG A 24 14.66 -11.08 4.66
CA ARG A 24 15.72 -10.26 5.30
C ARG A 24 15.63 -10.27 6.82
N ALA A 25 14.43 -10.30 7.38
CA ALA A 25 14.19 -10.29 8.81
C ALA A 25 14.11 -11.68 9.47
N GLY A 26 14.22 -12.76 8.70
CA GLY A 26 14.07 -14.13 9.20
C GLY A 26 12.67 -14.43 9.75
N LYS A 27 11.63 -13.73 9.24
CA LYS A 27 10.24 -13.87 9.70
C LYS A 27 9.31 -14.05 8.51
N LYS A 28 8.26 -14.85 8.68
CA LYS A 28 7.13 -14.86 7.75
C LYS A 28 6.29 -13.61 8.00
N LEU A 29 6.20 -12.72 7.02
CA LEU A 29 5.36 -11.54 7.07
C LEU A 29 4.07 -11.78 6.27
N GLU A 30 2.98 -11.19 6.75
CA GLU A 30 1.68 -11.24 6.08
C GLU A 30 1.01 -9.87 6.21
N TRP A 31 0.25 -9.49 5.18
CA TRP A 31 -0.55 -8.28 5.21
C TRP A 31 -1.64 -8.36 6.28
N SER A 32 -1.71 -7.34 7.13
CA SER A 32 -2.83 -7.12 8.03
C SER A 32 -4.14 -6.87 7.26
N ALA A 33 -5.28 -6.96 7.95
CA ALA A 33 -6.57 -6.68 7.33
C ALA A 33 -6.66 -5.24 6.77
N ALA A 34 -6.09 -4.26 7.48
CA ALA A 34 -6.06 -2.87 7.04
C ALA A 34 -5.19 -2.70 5.77
N GLU A 35 -4.01 -3.30 5.74
CA GLU A 35 -3.15 -3.27 4.54
C GLU A 35 -3.81 -3.96 3.36
N ARG A 36 -4.48 -5.10 3.57
CA ARG A 36 -5.25 -5.78 2.52
C ARG A 36 -6.34 -4.87 1.94
N ALA A 37 -7.08 -4.15 2.79
CA ALA A 37 -8.08 -3.19 2.32
C ALA A 37 -7.45 -2.07 1.47
N VAL A 38 -6.30 -1.54 1.88
CA VAL A 38 -5.54 -0.53 1.09
C VAL A 38 -5.08 -1.11 -0.26
N LEU A 39 -4.55 -2.33 -0.27
CA LEU A 39 -4.12 -3.01 -1.50
C LEU A 39 -5.29 -3.28 -2.46
N ASP A 40 -6.48 -3.54 -1.92
CA ASP A 40 -7.69 -3.73 -2.72
C ASP A 40 -8.18 -2.41 -3.32
N LEU A 41 -8.06 -1.29 -2.59
CA LEU A 41 -8.31 0.05 -3.13
C LEU A 41 -7.32 0.41 -4.24
N ILE A 42 -6.02 0.15 -4.04
CA ILE A 42 -4.99 0.36 -5.07
C ILE A 42 -5.35 -0.45 -6.33
N SER A 43 -5.70 -1.72 -6.16
CA SER A 43 -6.08 -2.59 -7.27
C SER A 43 -7.31 -2.05 -8.02
N ALA A 44 -8.31 -1.54 -7.29
CA ALA A 44 -9.50 -0.94 -7.89
C ALA A 44 -9.19 0.35 -8.68
N ASP A 45 -8.25 1.18 -8.20
CA ASP A 45 -7.81 2.38 -8.92
C ASP A 45 -7.10 2.00 -10.23
N PHE A 46 -6.23 0.98 -10.23
CA PHE A 46 -5.59 0.48 -11.45
C PHE A 46 -6.56 -0.22 -12.41
N ASP A 47 -7.57 -0.93 -11.90
CA ASP A 47 -8.63 -1.52 -12.73
C ASP A 47 -9.39 -0.41 -13.48
N ARG A 48 -9.80 0.65 -12.77
CA ARG A 48 -10.50 1.79 -13.39
C ARG A 48 -9.59 2.58 -14.33
N LEU A 49 -8.32 2.73 -13.99
CA LEU A 49 -7.36 3.40 -14.87
C LEU A 49 -7.24 2.67 -16.21
N SER A 50 -7.20 1.33 -16.18
CA SER A 50 -7.23 0.51 -17.40
C SER A 50 -8.50 0.74 -18.20
N ASP A 51 -9.68 0.70 -17.55
CA ASP A 51 -10.95 0.92 -18.24
C ASP A 51 -11.02 2.34 -18.88
N LEU A 52 -10.48 3.36 -18.20
CA LEU A 52 -10.44 4.74 -18.72
C LEU A 52 -9.43 4.92 -19.85
N GLN A 53 -8.31 4.20 -19.83
CA GLN A 53 -7.34 4.20 -20.93
C GLN A 53 -7.94 3.62 -22.21
N ASP A 54 -8.69 2.52 -22.10
CA ASP A 54 -9.40 1.92 -23.22
C ASP A 54 -10.46 2.89 -23.76
N ALA A 55 -11.26 3.50 -22.89
CA ALA A 55 -12.24 4.51 -23.27
C ALA A 55 -11.60 5.75 -23.91
N TYR A 56 -10.43 6.16 -23.43
CA TYR A 56 -9.68 7.28 -23.99
C TYR A 56 -9.22 6.98 -25.42
N ALA A 57 -8.71 5.76 -25.67
CA ALA A 57 -8.32 5.34 -27.01
C ALA A 57 -9.50 5.34 -27.98
N THR A 58 -10.67 4.81 -27.56
CA THR A 58 -11.90 4.86 -28.36
C THR A 58 -12.34 6.31 -28.66
N ALA A 59 -12.30 7.20 -27.67
CA ALA A 59 -12.64 8.61 -27.86
C ALA A 59 -11.64 9.33 -28.78
N ALA A 60 -10.37 8.90 -28.80
CA ALA A 60 -9.35 9.41 -29.69
C ALA A 60 -9.62 9.01 -31.14
N GLU A 61 -9.94 7.74 -31.38
CA GLU A 61 -10.30 7.23 -32.70
C GLU A 61 -11.56 7.91 -33.27
N ALA A 62 -12.54 8.20 -32.41
CA ALA A 62 -13.77 8.90 -32.78
C ALA A 62 -13.61 10.43 -32.93
N GLY A 63 -12.44 10.99 -32.65
CA GLY A 63 -12.20 12.44 -32.71
C GLY A 63 -12.91 13.25 -31.61
N GLU A 64 -13.34 12.62 -30.52
CA GLU A 64 -14.11 13.24 -29.44
C GLU A 64 -13.21 13.99 -28.44
N VAL A 65 -12.62 15.09 -28.87
CA VAL A 65 -11.62 15.85 -28.09
C VAL A 65 -12.13 16.26 -26.70
N LYS A 66 -13.40 16.68 -26.59
CA LYS A 66 -13.99 17.07 -25.29
C LYS A 66 -14.06 15.90 -24.31
N LEU A 67 -14.32 14.68 -24.81
CA LEU A 67 -14.36 13.49 -23.97
C LEU A 67 -12.95 13.07 -23.55
N GLN A 68 -11.98 13.11 -24.47
CA GLN A 68 -10.57 12.84 -24.16
C GLN A 68 -10.03 13.71 -23.02
N VAL A 69 -10.36 15.01 -23.01
CA VAL A 69 -9.95 15.93 -21.92
C VAL A 69 -10.56 15.53 -20.58
N LYS A 70 -11.83 15.12 -20.55
CA LYS A 70 -12.49 14.65 -19.33
C LYS A 70 -11.87 13.36 -18.81
N LEU A 71 -11.69 12.37 -19.69
CA LEU A 71 -11.06 11.09 -19.34
C LEU A 71 -9.63 11.29 -18.84
N SER A 72 -8.85 12.17 -19.47
CA SER A 72 -7.49 12.53 -19.00
C SER A 72 -7.47 13.12 -17.60
N THR A 73 -8.51 13.88 -17.24
CA THR A 73 -8.65 14.45 -15.90
C THR A 73 -8.90 13.34 -14.88
N GLU A 74 -9.85 12.44 -15.17
CA GLU A 74 -10.16 11.31 -14.29
C GLU A 74 -8.96 10.37 -14.11
N MET A 75 -8.23 10.07 -15.18
CA MET A 75 -7.01 9.27 -15.12
C MET A 75 -5.98 9.89 -14.16
N ARG A 76 -5.73 11.20 -14.25
CA ARG A 76 -4.81 11.90 -13.33
C ARG A 76 -5.28 11.87 -11.88
N LEU A 77 -6.59 11.92 -11.63
CA LEU A 77 -7.14 11.81 -10.28
C LEU A 77 -6.91 10.42 -9.69
N LEU A 78 -7.11 9.37 -10.49
CA LEU A 78 -6.82 7.99 -10.08
C LEU A 78 -5.32 7.77 -9.86
N GLU A 79 -4.46 8.27 -10.74
CA GLU A 79 -3.00 8.18 -10.58
C GLU A 79 -2.54 8.85 -9.27
N GLN A 80 -3.09 10.03 -8.93
CA GLN A 80 -2.80 10.70 -7.66
C GLN A 80 -3.34 9.93 -6.46
N SER A 81 -4.53 9.33 -6.57
CA SER A 81 -5.11 8.46 -5.54
C SER A 81 -4.21 7.25 -5.28
N ALA A 82 -3.87 6.51 -6.34
CA ALA A 82 -2.98 5.36 -6.28
C ALA A 82 -1.61 5.72 -5.68
N ALA A 83 -1.01 6.84 -6.11
CA ALA A 83 0.26 7.31 -5.56
C ALA A 83 0.19 7.61 -4.04
N ARG A 84 -0.93 8.15 -3.56
CA ARG A 84 -1.13 8.40 -2.11
C ARG A 84 -1.33 7.10 -1.34
N LEU A 85 -2.08 6.14 -1.88
CA LEU A 85 -2.30 4.85 -1.24
C LEU A 85 -1.02 4.01 -1.21
N LEU A 86 -0.25 3.99 -2.30
CA LEU A 86 1.04 3.29 -2.37
C LEU A 86 2.02 3.78 -1.31
N LYS A 87 2.05 5.09 -1.00
CA LYS A 87 2.87 5.64 0.08
C LYS A 87 2.52 5.13 1.48
N GLN A 88 1.30 4.60 1.67
CA GLN A 88 0.86 4.04 2.95
C GLN A 88 1.31 2.58 3.12
N VAL A 89 1.61 1.89 2.03
CA VAL A 89 2.08 0.50 2.05
C VAL A 89 3.54 0.50 2.49
N LYS A 90 3.81 -0.10 3.66
CA LYS A 90 5.16 -0.21 4.22
C LYS A 90 5.56 -1.68 4.26
N THR A 91 6.50 -2.06 3.40
CA THR A 91 7.03 -3.42 3.35
C THR A 91 8.27 -3.60 4.23
N ASP A 92 9.00 -2.52 4.50
CA ASP A 92 10.15 -2.56 5.40
C ASP A 92 9.73 -2.58 6.88
N LEU A 93 10.39 -3.45 7.63
CA LEU A 93 10.25 -3.49 9.08
C LEU A 93 10.99 -2.30 9.71
N PRO A 94 10.44 -1.70 10.79
CA PRO A 94 11.16 -0.68 11.53
C PRO A 94 12.49 -1.25 12.03
N ALA A 95 13.52 -0.40 12.07
CA ALA A 95 14.81 -0.77 12.61
C ALA A 95 14.64 -1.37 14.01
N GLN A 96 15.33 -2.48 14.27
CA GLN A 96 15.29 -3.09 15.60
C GLN A 96 15.74 -2.05 16.64
N PRO A 97 14.99 -1.86 17.73
CA PRO A 97 15.39 -0.92 18.77
C PRO A 97 16.77 -1.33 19.30
N SER A 98 17.62 -0.33 19.56
CA SER A 98 18.96 -0.59 20.08
C SER A 98 18.89 -1.34 21.42
N LYS A 99 19.94 -2.09 21.77
CA LYS A 99 20.03 -2.77 23.09
C LYS A 99 19.80 -1.80 24.25
N THR A 100 20.24 -0.54 24.10
CA THR A 100 20.01 0.54 25.07
C THR A 100 18.53 0.92 25.16
N SER A 101 17.85 1.09 24.01
CA SER A 101 16.41 1.39 23.96
C SER A 101 15.57 0.27 24.58
N LEU A 102 15.90 -1.00 24.28
CA LEU A 102 15.25 -2.16 24.89
C LEU A 102 15.43 -2.20 26.42
N ARG A 103 16.65 -1.95 26.92
CA ARG A 103 16.91 -1.89 28.37
C ARG A 103 16.13 -0.77 29.04
N ALA A 104 16.05 0.41 28.41
CA ALA A 104 15.29 1.54 28.93
C ALA A 104 13.78 1.22 28.99
N GLN A 105 13.23 0.63 27.93
CA GLN A 105 11.83 0.20 27.90
C GLN A 105 11.52 -0.83 28.99
N ASN A 106 12.36 -1.86 29.13
CA ASN A 106 12.20 -2.87 30.18
C ASN A 106 12.26 -2.26 31.58
N ALA A 107 13.24 -1.39 31.83
CA ALA A 107 13.37 -0.71 33.11
C ALA A 107 12.17 0.20 33.43
N ALA A 108 11.63 0.90 32.42
CA ALA A 108 10.41 1.67 32.57
C ALA A 108 9.24 0.75 32.93
N ASN A 109 8.99 -0.30 32.13
CA ASN A 109 7.89 -1.24 32.36
C ASN A 109 7.94 -1.85 33.78
N THR A 110 9.12 -2.28 34.23
CA THR A 110 9.31 -2.79 35.60
C THR A 110 8.95 -1.76 36.68
N ARG A 111 9.24 -0.46 36.47
CA ARG A 111 8.84 0.59 37.41
C ARG A 111 7.31 0.75 37.47
N TRP A 112 6.66 0.74 36.31
CA TRP A 112 5.20 0.85 36.22
C TRP A 112 4.50 -0.37 36.83
N GLU A 113 5.01 -1.58 36.60
CA GLU A 113 4.49 -2.82 37.19
C GLU A 113 4.59 -2.80 38.71
N ARG A 114 5.75 -2.38 39.26
CA ARG A 114 5.93 -2.22 40.71
C ARG A 114 4.98 -1.17 41.30
N ALA A 115 4.79 -0.05 40.61
CA ALA A 115 3.86 0.99 41.06
C ALA A 115 2.40 0.49 41.07
N ARG A 116 2.00 -0.32 40.08
CA ARG A 116 0.65 -0.94 40.04
C ARG A 116 0.44 -2.04 41.08
N ALA A 117 1.50 -2.74 41.48
CA ALA A 117 1.40 -3.80 42.48
C ALA A 117 1.38 -3.28 43.93
N GLN A 118 1.69 -2.00 44.14
CA GLN A 118 1.78 -1.35 45.47
C GLN A 118 0.58 -0.45 45.80
N GLY A 119 -0.39 -0.33 44.89
CA GLY A 119 -1.68 0.35 45.11
C GLY A 119 -2.82 -0.64 45.05
#